data_AF-A0A2M7V2J2-F1
#
_entry.id   AF-A0A2M7V2J2-F1
#
_cell.length_a   1.000
_cell.length_b   1.000
_cell.length_c   1.000
_cell.angle_alpha   90.00
_cell.angle_beta   90.00
_cell.angle_gamma   90.00
#
_symmetry.space_group_name_H-M   'P 1'
#
loop_
_entity.id
_entity.type
_entity.pdbx_description
1 polymer ?
#
loop_
_entity_poly.entity_id
_entity_poly.type
_entity_poly.pdbx_seq_one_letter_code
_entity_poly.pdbx_strand_id
1 'polypeptide(L)'
;MKRLFSMILLLGLTIGAIFVFRLSLQEALVDVDIEELARYSAPKTTENSPEPAKTLAQTTKTTVPAQEVTPPTSHETETTPAFAQETIETTKKEINVPPPLTHQSPTPIGTLTVSGVLARTNAERKAQSQGDLALNAKLTTAATAKLQDMFAKQYFAHVSPQGKEPSDWVDEAGYTYKLTGENLALGDFSSDADLVAAWMNSPGHRANILKPEYTEIGVAVGKGMFEGREMWLAVQVFGHPMPVCPLPSEQTKQNITTNQNTLKQLQTQLTDKKQELDTYEPKNGDIYKQKVDAYNVLIAEYNALIGTTEQLVNQYNVDINTYNTCIANG
;
A
#
# COMPACT_ATOMS: atom_id res chain seq x y z
N MET A 1 -11.88 45.49 -8.02
CA MET A 1 -10.75 45.10 -8.91
C MET A 1 -10.06 43.91 -8.26
N LYS A 2 -10.19 42.71 -8.86
CA LYS A 2 -9.09 41.88 -9.40
C LYS A 2 -8.00 41.54 -8.36
N ARG A 3 -7.97 40.29 -7.86
CA ARG A 3 -7.02 39.18 -8.23
C ARG A 3 -5.61 39.41 -7.60
N LEU A 4 -4.87 38.46 -7.03
CA LEU A 4 -4.72 37.02 -7.26
C LEU A 4 -3.70 36.44 -6.22
N PHE A 5 -3.91 35.20 -5.73
CA PHE A 5 -2.94 34.09 -5.48
C PHE A 5 -1.74 34.29 -4.51
N SER A 6 -1.18 33.30 -3.79
CA SER A 6 -1.26 31.84 -3.78
C SER A 6 -0.58 31.29 -2.50
N MET A 7 -0.82 30.01 -2.20
CA MET A 7 0.13 29.04 -1.62
C MET A 7 0.33 29.01 -0.08
N ILE A 8 -0.37 28.10 0.59
CA ILE A 8 0.24 27.03 1.42
C ILE A 8 -0.52 25.73 1.14
N LEU A 9 0.27 24.68 0.96
CA LEU A 9 -0.01 23.35 0.43
C LEU A 9 0.00 22.33 1.60
N LEU A 10 -0.69 21.21 1.39
CA LEU A 10 -0.51 19.89 2.05
C LEU A 10 -1.17 19.58 3.40
N LEU A 11 -1.69 18.33 3.42
CA LEU A 11 -2.19 17.48 4.51
C LEU A 11 -3.67 17.64 4.91
N GLY A 12 -4.49 16.65 4.52
CA GLY A 12 -5.85 16.48 5.08
C GLY A 12 -6.87 15.74 4.22
N LEU A 13 -6.50 15.07 3.13
CA LEU A 13 -7.45 14.54 2.13
C LEU A 13 -8.01 13.13 2.40
N THR A 14 -7.83 12.52 3.58
CA THR A 14 -8.22 11.09 3.77
C THR A 14 -9.20 10.79 4.89
N ILE A 15 -9.53 11.74 5.78
CA ILE A 15 -10.42 11.47 6.92
C ILE A 15 -11.80 12.12 6.74
N GLY A 16 -11.91 13.15 5.89
CA GLY A 16 -13.13 13.96 5.76
C GLY A 16 -14.24 13.36 4.88
N ALA A 17 -13.93 12.57 3.85
CA ALA A 17 -14.92 12.22 2.83
C ALA A 17 -16.00 11.25 3.33
N ILE A 18 -15.67 10.30 4.21
CA ILE A 18 -16.62 9.33 4.78
C ILE A 18 -17.47 9.98 5.89
N PHE A 19 -16.87 10.86 6.70
CA PHE A 19 -17.59 11.58 7.75
C PHE A 19 -18.56 12.63 7.17
N VAL A 20 -18.19 13.28 6.06
CA VAL A 20 -19.09 14.14 5.28
C VAL A 20 -20.23 13.32 4.65
N PHE A 21 -19.99 12.05 4.28
CA PHE A 21 -21.02 11.15 3.74
C PHE A 21 -22.09 10.83 4.79
N ARG A 22 -21.71 10.51 6.04
CA ARG A 22 -22.67 10.22 7.13
C ARG A 22 -23.40 11.46 7.66
N LEU A 23 -22.74 12.63 7.79
CA LEU A 23 -23.44 13.86 8.22
C LEU A 23 -24.38 14.41 7.15
N SER A 24 -24.00 14.33 5.87
CA SER A 24 -24.85 14.80 4.76
C SER A 24 -26.12 13.95 4.56
N LEU A 25 -26.19 12.76 5.13
CA LEU A 25 -27.35 11.86 5.07
C LEU A 25 -28.39 12.16 6.15
N GLN A 26 -28.02 12.84 7.24
CA GLN A 26 -28.91 13.09 8.38
C GLN A 26 -29.65 14.43 8.29
N GLU A 27 -29.14 15.40 7.52
CA GLU A 27 -29.84 16.67 7.25
C GLU A 27 -30.75 16.63 6.00
N ALA A 28 -30.60 15.61 5.14
CA ALA A 28 -31.39 15.49 3.89
C ALA A 28 -32.68 14.67 4.05
N LEU A 29 -32.86 13.97 5.18
CA LEU A 29 -34.15 13.40 5.55
C LEU A 29 -34.99 14.51 6.20
N VAL A 30 -35.50 15.41 5.36
CA VAL A 30 -36.67 16.21 5.74
C VAL A 30 -37.80 15.21 5.97
N ASP A 31 -38.31 15.17 7.21
CA ASP A 31 -39.46 14.38 7.65
C ASP A 31 -40.54 14.28 6.56
N VAL A 32 -40.67 13.10 5.95
CA VAL A 32 -41.87 12.74 5.20
C VAL A 32 -42.48 11.58 5.94
N ASP A 33 -43.59 11.87 6.60
CA ASP A 33 -44.37 10.93 7.39
C ASP A 33 -44.89 9.79 6.49
N ILE A 34 -44.22 8.63 6.58
CA ILE A 34 -44.51 7.43 5.79
C ILE A 34 -45.96 6.96 6.02
N GLU A 35 -46.61 7.33 7.14
CA GLU A 35 -48.01 7.02 7.42
C GLU A 35 -49.02 7.88 6.64
N GLU A 36 -48.64 9.06 6.13
CA GLU A 36 -49.52 9.91 5.33
C GLU A 36 -49.65 9.39 3.89
N LEU A 37 -48.56 8.84 3.35
CA LEU A 37 -48.51 8.20 2.03
C LEU A 37 -49.29 6.88 1.95
N ALA A 38 -49.35 6.12 3.07
CA ALA A 38 -50.11 4.87 3.15
C ALA A 38 -51.65 5.08 3.14
N ARG A 39 -52.14 6.26 3.57
CA ARG A 39 -53.58 6.57 3.58
C ARG A 39 -54.15 6.88 2.20
N TYR A 40 -53.31 7.29 1.25
CA TYR A 40 -53.73 7.64 -0.10
C TYR A 40 -53.95 6.41 -1.01
N SER A 41 -53.53 5.23 -0.57
CA SER A 41 -53.56 4.00 -1.37
C SER A 41 -54.80 3.09 -1.10
N ALA A 42 -55.76 3.50 -0.28
CA ALA A 42 -56.97 2.71 0.01
C ALA A 42 -58.24 3.31 -0.62
N PRO A 43 -58.94 2.61 -1.53
CA PRO A 43 -60.26 3.02 -1.99
C PRO A 43 -61.33 2.78 -0.91
N LYS A 44 -62.24 3.74 -0.72
CA LYS A 44 -63.53 3.50 -0.05
C LYS A 44 -64.39 2.62 -0.96
N THR A 45 -64.53 1.34 -0.64
CA THR A 45 -65.59 0.49 -1.19
C THR A 45 -66.61 0.15 -0.13
N THR A 46 -67.83 0.58 -0.40
CA THR A 46 -69.08 0.25 0.28
C THR A 46 -69.46 -1.21 0.07
N GLU A 47 -69.75 -1.90 1.18
CA GLU A 47 -70.85 -2.84 1.41
C GLU A 47 -71.32 -3.75 0.24
N ASN A 48 -70.97 -5.05 0.31
CA ASN A 48 -71.94 -6.15 0.36
C ASN A 48 -71.27 -7.51 0.61
N SER A 49 -71.77 -8.21 1.62
CA SER A 49 -71.48 -9.61 2.01
C SER A 49 -72.25 -10.59 1.08
N PRO A 50 -71.91 -11.90 0.98
CA PRO A 50 -72.11 -12.85 2.09
C PRO A 50 -70.95 -13.82 2.39
N GLU A 51 -70.80 -14.12 3.68
CA GLU A 51 -70.12 -15.27 4.36
C GLU A 51 -70.74 -16.64 3.92
N PRO A 52 -70.05 -17.83 3.89
CA PRO A 52 -69.35 -18.53 5.02
C PRO A 52 -68.04 -19.28 4.67
N ALA A 53 -67.19 -19.79 5.58
CA ALA A 53 -67.42 -20.37 6.91
C ALA A 53 -66.19 -20.31 7.84
N LYS A 54 -66.49 -20.41 9.14
CA LYS A 54 -65.63 -20.51 10.33
C LYS A 54 -64.66 -21.70 10.31
N THR A 55 -63.48 -21.56 10.93
CA THR A 55 -62.95 -22.49 11.95
C THR A 55 -61.93 -21.78 12.86
N LEU A 56 -62.05 -22.08 14.15
CA LEU A 56 -61.44 -21.44 15.33
C LEU A 56 -59.97 -21.82 15.58
N ALA A 57 -59.21 -20.89 16.18
CA ALA A 57 -58.39 -21.18 17.37
C ALA A 57 -58.01 -19.87 18.10
N GLN A 58 -58.46 -19.76 19.36
CA GLN A 58 -58.09 -18.75 20.35
C GLN A 58 -56.66 -18.97 20.84
N THR A 59 -55.90 -17.93 21.23
CA THR A 59 -55.48 -17.72 22.64
C THR A 59 -54.83 -16.34 22.90
N THR A 60 -55.41 -15.64 23.89
CA THR A 60 -54.82 -14.77 24.94
C THR A 60 -53.92 -13.56 24.61
N LYS A 61 -54.48 -12.38 24.94
CA LYS A 61 -53.76 -11.16 25.36
C LYS A 61 -52.96 -11.42 26.65
N THR A 62 -51.75 -10.88 26.73
CA THR A 62 -51.12 -10.47 28.00
C THR A 62 -50.33 -9.19 27.76
N THR A 63 -50.74 -8.15 28.47
CA THR A 63 -50.11 -6.82 28.61
C THR A 63 -49.06 -6.84 29.72
N VAL A 64 -47.83 -6.38 29.45
CA VAL A 64 -46.81 -5.97 30.44
C VAL A 64 -45.95 -4.83 29.80
N PRO A 65 -45.48 -3.82 30.58
CA PRO A 65 -45.35 -2.42 30.12
C PRO A 65 -43.97 -2.02 29.57
N ALA A 66 -43.96 -0.83 28.96
CA ALA A 66 -42.81 -0.13 28.40
C ALA A 66 -41.68 0.07 29.43
N GLN A 67 -40.48 -0.37 29.05
CA GLN A 67 -39.22 0.07 29.64
C GLN A 67 -38.51 1.00 28.66
N GLU A 68 -38.26 2.21 29.15
CA GLU A 68 -37.41 3.25 28.59
C GLU A 68 -35.97 2.73 28.50
N VAL A 69 -35.44 2.62 27.27
CA VAL A 69 -34.03 2.28 27.01
C VAL A 69 -33.35 3.54 26.51
N THR A 70 -32.52 4.13 27.36
CA THR A 70 -31.60 5.21 27.03
C THR A 70 -30.57 4.73 25.99
N PRO A 71 -30.21 5.54 24.98
CA PRO A 71 -29.22 5.15 23.99
C PRO A 71 -27.80 5.16 24.62
N PRO A 72 -26.97 4.14 24.36
CA PRO A 72 -25.57 4.17 24.79
C PRO A 72 -24.78 5.13 23.91
N THR A 73 -24.13 6.10 24.57
CA THR A 73 -23.02 6.88 24.04
C THR A 73 -21.80 5.97 23.89
N SER A 74 -21.32 5.79 22.66
CA SER A 74 -19.95 5.33 22.39
C SER A 74 -19.40 6.05 21.17
N HIS A 75 -18.49 6.99 21.42
CA HIS A 75 -17.55 7.50 20.44
C HIS A 75 -16.55 6.38 20.11
N GLU A 76 -16.82 5.56 19.10
CA GLU A 76 -15.77 4.84 18.38
C GLU A 76 -15.21 5.79 17.33
N THR A 77 -13.93 6.13 17.47
CA THR A 77 -13.20 6.91 16.48
C THR A 77 -12.80 5.93 15.38
N GLU A 78 -13.63 5.82 14.34
CA GLU A 78 -13.39 4.96 13.18
C GLU A 78 -12.26 5.59 12.34
N THR A 79 -11.00 5.21 12.63
CA THR A 79 -9.83 5.68 11.88
C THR A 79 -9.74 4.93 10.55
N THR A 80 -10.18 5.56 9.47
CA THR A 80 -9.94 5.04 8.11
C THR A 80 -8.43 4.95 7.85
N PRO A 81 -7.89 3.80 7.43
CA PRO A 81 -6.45 3.65 7.21
C PRO A 81 -6.00 4.52 6.03
N ALA A 82 -5.07 5.43 6.30
CA ALA A 82 -4.44 6.25 5.27
C ALA A 82 -3.44 5.39 4.45
N PHE A 83 -3.30 5.72 3.17
CA PHE A 83 -2.33 5.07 2.30
C PHE A 83 -0.90 5.44 2.74
N ALA A 84 -0.10 4.45 3.14
CA ALA A 84 1.18 4.63 3.82
C ALA A 84 2.36 5.01 2.88
N GLN A 85 2.09 5.67 1.74
CA GLN A 85 3.11 5.99 0.74
C GLN A 85 4.26 6.85 1.32
N GLU A 86 3.95 7.71 2.28
CA GLU A 86 4.90 8.57 3.02
C GLU A 86 5.90 7.75 3.88
N THR A 87 5.61 6.47 4.14
CA THR A 87 6.45 5.56 4.94
C THR A 87 7.61 4.96 4.13
N ILE A 88 7.52 4.94 2.79
CA ILE A 88 8.58 4.42 1.93
C ILE A 88 9.80 5.34 1.95
N GLU A 89 9.60 6.66 1.90
CA GLU A 89 10.71 7.63 1.98
C GLU A 89 11.34 7.70 3.37
N THR A 90 10.58 7.38 4.42
CA THR A 90 11.02 7.48 5.82
C THR A 90 11.55 6.17 6.41
N THR A 91 11.55 5.08 5.64
CA THR A 91 12.15 3.81 6.07
C THR A 91 13.67 3.99 6.20
N LYS A 92 14.18 3.88 7.44
CA LYS A 92 15.61 4.02 7.75
C LYS A 92 16.42 2.97 6.97
N LYS A 93 17.12 3.40 5.91
CA LYS A 93 18.11 2.58 5.22
C LYS A 93 19.28 2.29 6.17
N GLU A 94 19.52 1.02 6.47
CA GLU A 94 20.71 0.58 7.20
C GLU A 94 21.80 0.13 6.21
N ILE A 95 23.04 0.53 6.47
CA ILE A 95 24.21 0.24 5.63
C ILE A 95 25.28 -0.40 6.51
N ASN A 96 25.74 -1.62 6.19
CA ASN A 96 26.81 -2.30 6.94
C ASN A 96 28.09 -2.47 6.11
N VAL A 97 29.17 -1.79 6.53
CA VAL A 97 30.47 -1.74 5.85
C VAL A 97 31.64 -2.03 6.81
N PRO A 98 31.99 -3.31 7.03
CA PRO A 98 33.16 -3.69 7.82
C PRO A 98 34.47 -3.24 7.15
N PRO A 99 35.53 -2.89 7.90
CA PRO A 99 36.76 -2.32 7.35
C PRO A 99 37.33 -3.15 6.18
N PRO A 100 37.83 -2.52 5.09
CA PRO A 100 38.29 -3.25 3.92
C PRO A 100 39.37 -4.30 4.23
N LEU A 101 39.27 -5.49 3.63
CA LEU A 101 40.18 -6.60 3.89
C LEU A 101 41.35 -6.65 2.89
N THR A 102 42.58 -6.70 3.39
CA THR A 102 43.76 -7.03 2.58
C THR A 102 44.21 -8.45 2.84
N HIS A 103 44.59 -9.20 1.80
CA HIS A 103 45.06 -10.58 1.94
C HIS A 103 46.32 -10.86 1.10
N GLN A 104 47.20 -11.73 1.60
CA GLN A 104 48.37 -12.22 0.87
C GLN A 104 48.38 -13.73 0.99
N SER A 105 48.11 -14.42 -0.12
CA SER A 105 48.17 -15.87 -0.17
C SER A 105 49.58 -16.33 -0.56
N PRO A 106 50.20 -17.27 0.17
CA PRO A 106 51.53 -17.81 -0.17
C PRO A 106 51.52 -18.78 -1.37
N THR A 107 50.33 -19.11 -1.88
CA THR A 107 50.04 -20.07 -2.95
C THR A 107 49.94 -19.33 -4.30
N PRO A 108 50.18 -20.00 -5.46
CA PRO A 108 49.98 -19.36 -6.76
C PRO A 108 48.60 -18.72 -6.89
N ILE A 109 48.58 -17.49 -7.41
CA ILE A 109 47.36 -16.72 -7.65
C ILE A 109 46.46 -17.51 -8.61
N GLY A 110 45.25 -17.81 -8.16
CA GLY A 110 44.26 -18.54 -8.96
C GLY A 110 43.28 -17.61 -9.67
N THR A 111 42.26 -18.22 -10.26
CA THR A 111 41.15 -17.51 -10.90
C THR A 111 40.00 -17.35 -9.93
N LEU A 112 39.47 -16.13 -9.82
CA LEU A 112 38.21 -15.86 -9.13
C LEU A 112 37.05 -15.78 -10.14
N THR A 113 35.89 -16.27 -9.74
CA THR A 113 34.66 -16.20 -10.54
C THR A 113 33.50 -15.73 -9.70
N VAL A 114 32.60 -14.93 -10.29
CA VAL A 114 31.37 -14.47 -9.62
C VAL A 114 30.54 -15.65 -9.10
N SER A 115 30.36 -16.69 -9.91
CA SER A 115 29.59 -17.89 -9.54
C SER A 115 30.27 -18.71 -8.44
N GLY A 116 31.60 -18.84 -8.47
CA GLY A 116 32.35 -19.55 -7.45
C GLY A 116 32.29 -18.84 -6.09
N VAL A 117 32.50 -17.52 -6.06
CA VAL A 117 32.36 -16.70 -4.85
C VAL A 117 30.95 -16.80 -4.27
N LEU A 118 29.91 -16.71 -5.10
CA LEU A 118 28.52 -16.89 -4.66
C LEU A 118 28.30 -18.27 -4.05
N ALA A 119 28.73 -19.33 -4.74
CA ALA A 119 28.56 -20.71 -4.27
C ALA A 119 29.26 -20.94 -2.92
N ARG A 120 30.47 -20.39 -2.73
CA ARG A 120 31.21 -20.47 -1.46
C ARG A 120 30.53 -19.67 -0.36
N THR A 121 30.04 -18.47 -0.67
CA THR A 121 29.28 -17.63 0.27
C THR A 121 28.02 -18.36 0.77
N ASN A 122 27.24 -18.95 -0.14
CA ASN A 122 26.04 -19.72 0.23
C ASN A 122 26.37 -21.01 0.99
N ALA A 123 27.51 -21.65 0.70
CA ALA A 123 27.98 -22.80 1.49
C ALA A 123 28.22 -22.42 2.97
N GLU A 124 28.87 -21.28 3.23
CA GLU A 124 29.08 -20.76 4.59
C GLU A 124 27.76 -20.41 5.28
N ARG A 125 26.84 -19.77 4.56
CA ARG A 125 25.50 -19.44 5.07
C ARG A 125 24.73 -20.71 5.46
N LYS A 126 24.70 -21.70 4.58
CA LYS A 126 24.05 -22.99 4.83
C LYS A 126 24.65 -23.73 6.03
N ALA A 127 25.97 -23.69 6.19
CA ALA A 127 26.65 -24.28 7.35
C ALA A 127 26.24 -23.63 8.69
N GLN A 128 25.72 -22.40 8.65
CA GLN A 128 25.22 -21.65 9.81
C GLN A 128 23.69 -21.52 9.83
N SER A 129 22.99 -22.40 9.10
CA SER A 129 21.52 -22.42 8.99
C SER A 129 20.90 -21.11 8.50
N GLN A 130 21.64 -20.34 7.71
CA GLN A 130 21.13 -19.16 7.01
C GLN A 130 20.62 -19.54 5.61
N GLY A 131 19.60 -18.83 5.12
CA GLY A 131 19.08 -19.02 3.77
C GLY A 131 20.06 -18.59 2.69
N ASP A 132 20.03 -19.23 1.53
CA ASP A 132 20.89 -18.89 0.39
C ASP A 132 20.58 -17.48 -0.12
N LEU A 133 21.61 -16.75 -0.55
CA LEU A 133 21.48 -15.47 -1.24
C LEU A 133 21.23 -15.69 -2.72
N ALA A 134 20.27 -14.97 -3.29
CA ALA A 134 20.03 -14.93 -4.73
C ALA A 134 20.91 -13.88 -5.40
N LEU A 135 21.53 -14.22 -6.54
CA LEU A 135 22.31 -13.25 -7.32
C LEU A 135 21.37 -12.22 -7.96
N ASN A 136 21.54 -10.94 -7.64
CA ASN A 136 20.75 -9.85 -8.19
C ASN A 136 21.59 -9.05 -9.21
N ALA A 137 21.02 -8.83 -10.40
CA ALA A 137 21.71 -8.13 -11.48
C ALA A 137 22.03 -6.67 -11.13
N LYS A 138 21.12 -5.96 -10.44
CA LYS A 138 21.33 -4.56 -10.04
C LYS A 138 22.42 -4.43 -8.99
N LEU A 139 22.42 -5.30 -7.97
CA LEU A 139 23.51 -5.36 -6.99
C LEU A 139 24.84 -5.73 -7.65
N THR A 140 24.83 -6.60 -8.67
CA THR A 140 26.03 -6.94 -9.44
C THR A 140 26.56 -5.75 -10.25
N THR A 141 25.66 -4.93 -10.81
CA THR A 141 26.01 -3.65 -11.44
C THR A 141 26.66 -2.70 -10.43
N ALA A 142 26.10 -2.55 -9.24
CA ALA A 142 26.67 -1.73 -8.17
C ALA A 142 28.08 -2.22 -7.76
N ALA A 143 28.24 -3.53 -7.52
CA ALA A 143 29.52 -4.14 -7.17
C ALA A 143 30.58 -3.94 -8.27
N THR A 144 30.18 -4.07 -9.53
CA THR A 144 31.06 -3.90 -10.70
C THR A 144 31.49 -2.45 -10.85
N ALA A 145 30.58 -1.49 -10.70
CA ALA A 145 30.88 -0.07 -10.78
C ALA A 145 31.86 0.35 -9.67
N LYS A 146 31.64 -0.13 -8.45
CA LYS A 146 32.55 0.10 -7.32
C LYS A 146 33.94 -0.48 -7.57
N LEU A 147 34.02 -1.72 -8.07
CA LEU A 147 35.28 -2.37 -8.40
C LEU A 147 36.07 -1.60 -9.47
N GLN A 148 35.39 -1.19 -10.53
CA GLN A 148 36.00 -0.41 -11.61
C GLN A 148 36.49 0.95 -11.11
N ASP A 149 35.72 1.61 -10.24
CA ASP A 149 36.10 2.88 -9.63
C ASP A 149 37.37 2.76 -8.78
N MET A 150 37.47 1.72 -7.94
CA MET A 150 38.65 1.44 -7.12
C MET A 150 39.90 1.18 -7.95
N PHE A 151 39.80 0.44 -9.06
CA PHE A 151 40.92 0.29 -9.99
C PHE A 151 41.24 1.58 -10.73
N ALA A 152 40.25 2.30 -11.26
CA ALA A 152 40.49 3.49 -12.06
C ALA A 152 41.16 4.62 -11.26
N LYS A 153 40.79 4.75 -9.98
CA LYS A 153 41.27 5.81 -9.09
C LYS A 153 42.32 5.35 -8.08
N GLN A 154 42.72 4.08 -8.13
CA GLN A 154 43.78 3.48 -7.30
C GLN A 154 43.54 3.74 -5.80
N TYR A 155 42.36 3.36 -5.30
CA TYR A 155 42.01 3.46 -3.89
C TYR A 155 41.29 2.20 -3.40
N PHE A 156 41.38 1.91 -2.11
CA PHE A 156 40.72 0.77 -1.49
C PHE A 156 40.01 1.19 -0.19
N ALA A 157 38.76 1.65 -0.33
CA ALA A 157 37.91 2.12 0.75
C ALA A 157 36.43 2.03 0.37
N HIS A 158 35.53 2.01 1.36
CA HIS A 158 34.08 2.03 1.12
C HIS A 158 33.62 3.33 0.47
N VAL A 159 34.09 4.47 0.99
CA VAL A 159 33.79 5.79 0.43
C VAL A 159 34.80 6.10 -0.67
N SER A 160 34.30 6.55 -1.83
CA SER A 160 35.20 6.96 -2.92
C SER A 160 35.94 8.27 -2.58
N PRO A 161 37.07 8.57 -3.24
CA PRO A 161 37.75 9.85 -3.08
C PRO A 161 36.89 11.08 -3.45
N GLN A 162 35.78 10.87 -4.16
CA GLN A 162 34.80 11.90 -4.51
C GLN A 162 33.61 11.95 -3.54
N GLY A 163 33.68 11.20 -2.42
CA GLY A 163 32.64 11.18 -1.39
C GLY A 163 31.45 10.29 -1.71
N LYS A 164 31.56 9.38 -2.70
CA LYS A 164 30.48 8.47 -3.04
C LYS A 164 30.42 7.31 -2.04
N GLU A 165 29.30 7.18 -1.36
CA GLU A 165 29.02 6.19 -0.33
C GLU A 165 28.62 4.82 -0.95
N PRO A 166 28.73 3.71 -0.20
CA PRO A 166 28.26 2.40 -0.64
C PRO A 166 26.81 2.40 -1.14
N SER A 167 25.92 3.12 -0.46
CA SER A 167 24.51 3.25 -0.84
C SER A 167 24.31 3.90 -2.21
N ASP A 168 25.17 4.84 -2.60
CA ASP A 168 25.02 5.58 -3.85
C ASP A 168 25.20 4.65 -5.06
N TRP A 169 26.10 3.66 -4.96
CA TRP A 169 26.27 2.64 -6.02
C TRP A 169 25.03 1.77 -6.18
N VAL A 170 24.36 1.45 -5.07
CA VAL A 170 23.15 0.64 -5.03
C VAL A 170 21.95 1.43 -5.56
N ASP A 171 21.82 2.69 -5.14
CA ASP A 171 20.76 3.61 -5.57
C ASP A 171 20.90 3.93 -7.08
N GLU A 172 22.10 4.20 -7.59
CA GLU A 172 22.35 4.41 -9.02
C GLU A 172 22.09 3.17 -9.88
N ALA A 173 22.29 1.97 -9.32
CA ALA A 173 21.91 0.72 -9.98
C ALA A 173 20.38 0.47 -9.97
N GLY A 174 19.61 1.35 -9.33
CA GLY A 174 18.15 1.29 -9.25
C GLY A 174 17.64 0.16 -8.36
N TYR A 175 18.42 -0.26 -7.36
CA TYR A 175 18.02 -1.26 -6.38
C TYR A 175 17.38 -0.60 -5.17
N THR A 176 16.13 -0.94 -4.86
CA THR A 176 15.41 -0.40 -3.69
C THR A 176 15.46 -1.41 -2.56
N TYR A 177 15.89 -0.96 -1.38
CA TYR A 177 16.20 -1.84 -0.25
C TYR A 177 15.77 -1.24 1.09
N LYS A 178 15.56 -2.12 2.08
CA LYS A 178 15.50 -1.74 3.49
C LYS A 178 16.90 -1.73 4.13
N LEU A 179 17.74 -2.68 3.71
CA LEU A 179 19.07 -2.90 4.26
C LEU A 179 20.04 -3.27 3.13
N THR A 180 21.24 -2.73 3.17
CA THR A 180 22.34 -3.12 2.29
C THR A 180 23.66 -3.23 3.05
N GLY A 181 24.62 -3.95 2.51
CA GLY A 181 25.96 -4.05 3.08
C GLY A 181 27.01 -4.32 2.01
N GLU A 182 28.26 -4.03 2.33
CA GLU A 182 29.39 -4.20 1.41
C GLU A 182 30.53 -4.95 2.08
N ASN A 183 31.07 -5.97 1.40
CA ASN A 183 32.37 -6.54 1.76
C ASN A 183 33.38 -6.22 0.65
N LEU A 184 34.56 -5.74 1.06
CA LEU A 184 35.67 -5.43 0.16
C LEU A 184 36.86 -6.32 0.46
N ALA A 185 37.52 -6.83 -0.57
CA ALA A 185 38.79 -7.54 -0.46
C ALA A 185 39.76 -7.12 -1.56
N LEU A 186 41.03 -6.97 -1.19
CA LEU A 186 42.14 -6.69 -2.10
C LEU A 186 43.31 -7.61 -1.75
N GLY A 187 43.95 -8.20 -2.76
CA GLY A 187 45.17 -8.96 -2.53
C GLY A 187 45.39 -10.12 -3.49
N ASP A 188 46.26 -11.02 -3.07
CA ASP A 188 46.53 -12.26 -3.78
C ASP A 188 45.59 -13.34 -3.25
N PHE A 189 44.74 -13.89 -4.10
CA PHE A 189 43.85 -15.01 -3.76
C PHE A 189 44.14 -16.20 -4.64
N SER A 190 44.22 -17.38 -4.03
CA SER A 190 44.50 -18.64 -4.73
C SER A 190 43.24 -19.30 -5.29
N SER A 191 42.05 -18.96 -4.79
CA SER A 191 40.76 -19.49 -5.26
C SER A 191 39.57 -18.71 -4.68
N ASP A 192 38.36 -18.98 -5.20
CA ASP A 192 37.11 -18.47 -4.61
C ASP A 192 36.94 -18.90 -3.13
N ALA A 193 37.42 -20.10 -2.77
CA ALA A 193 37.35 -20.60 -1.40
C ALA A 193 38.30 -19.85 -0.47
N ASP A 194 39.49 -19.49 -0.95
CA ASP A 194 40.48 -18.70 -0.23
C ASP A 194 39.94 -17.29 0.08
N LEU A 195 39.36 -16.63 -0.93
CA LEU A 195 38.71 -15.33 -0.76
C LEU A 195 37.59 -15.37 0.28
N VAL A 196 36.66 -16.32 0.16
CA VAL A 196 35.53 -16.42 1.11
C VAL A 196 36.01 -16.79 2.51
N ALA A 197 37.00 -17.68 2.64
CA ALA A 197 37.61 -18.01 3.92
C ALA A 197 38.26 -16.77 4.57
N ALA A 198 38.93 -15.91 3.80
CA ALA A 198 39.50 -14.67 4.30
C ALA A 198 38.42 -13.74 4.88
N TRP A 199 37.28 -13.56 4.19
CA TRP A 199 36.14 -12.83 4.74
C TRP A 199 35.56 -13.49 6.00
N MET A 200 35.40 -14.81 6.01
CA MET A 200 34.83 -15.53 7.16
C MET A 200 35.72 -15.49 8.41
N ASN A 201 37.03 -15.32 8.24
CA ASN A 201 37.99 -15.13 9.33
C ASN A 201 38.00 -13.68 9.86
N SER A 202 37.35 -12.74 9.17
CA SER A 202 37.21 -11.36 9.62
C SER A 202 35.81 -11.14 10.24
N PRO A 203 35.70 -10.79 11.53
CA PRO A 203 34.42 -10.69 12.23
C PRO A 203 33.36 -9.81 11.53
N GLY A 204 33.75 -8.63 11.03
CA GLY A 204 32.83 -7.73 10.34
C GLY A 204 32.30 -8.27 9.00
N HIS A 205 33.19 -8.78 8.14
CA HIS A 205 32.82 -9.40 6.87
C HIS A 205 31.97 -10.65 7.05
N ARG A 206 32.33 -11.49 8.03
CA ARG A 206 31.54 -12.65 8.46
C ARG A 206 30.14 -12.24 8.89
N ALA A 207 30.01 -11.16 9.67
CA ALA A 207 28.71 -10.67 10.10
C ALA A 207 27.82 -10.28 8.92
N ASN A 208 28.38 -9.67 7.87
CA ASN A 208 27.65 -9.42 6.62
C ASN A 208 27.23 -10.72 5.92
N ILE A 209 28.17 -11.65 5.69
CA ILE A 209 27.88 -12.93 5.01
C ILE A 209 26.77 -13.70 5.72
N LEU A 210 26.77 -13.71 7.06
CA LEU A 210 25.83 -14.49 7.86
C LEU A 210 24.59 -13.71 8.31
N LYS A 211 24.42 -12.45 7.91
CA LYS A 211 23.26 -11.65 8.33
C LYS A 211 21.96 -12.29 7.80
N PRO A 212 21.03 -12.70 8.67
CA PRO A 212 19.80 -13.41 8.27
C PRO A 212 18.89 -12.59 7.34
N GLU A 213 18.90 -11.27 7.50
CA GLU A 213 18.03 -10.34 6.78
C GLU A 213 18.43 -10.18 5.30
N TYR A 214 19.69 -10.46 4.94
CA TYR A 214 20.06 -10.44 3.52
C TYR A 214 19.49 -11.64 2.79
N THR A 215 18.85 -11.38 1.66
CA THR A 215 18.24 -12.37 0.77
C THR A 215 18.83 -12.32 -0.64
N GLU A 216 19.49 -11.22 -0.99
CA GLU A 216 20.09 -11.01 -2.31
C GLU A 216 21.54 -10.53 -2.22
N ILE A 217 22.32 -10.78 -3.27
CA ILE A 217 23.73 -10.40 -3.37
C ILE A 217 24.11 -10.01 -4.80
N GLY A 218 25.02 -9.04 -4.94
CA GLY A 218 25.81 -8.78 -6.13
C GLY A 218 27.28 -9.04 -5.86
N VAL A 219 27.99 -9.61 -6.83
CA VAL A 219 29.41 -9.92 -6.67
C VAL A 219 30.18 -9.44 -7.90
N ALA A 220 31.30 -8.77 -7.65
CA ALA A 220 32.28 -8.44 -8.69
C ALA A 220 33.67 -8.87 -8.24
N VAL A 221 34.42 -9.51 -9.14
CA VAL A 221 35.82 -9.88 -8.96
C VAL A 221 36.60 -9.47 -10.19
N GLY A 222 37.80 -8.93 -10.01
CA GLY A 222 38.63 -8.44 -11.10
C GLY A 222 40.10 -8.44 -10.73
N LYS A 223 40.95 -8.81 -11.68
CA LYS A 223 42.41 -8.75 -11.54
C LYS A 223 42.93 -7.56 -12.34
N GLY A 224 43.81 -6.78 -11.73
CA GLY A 224 44.36 -5.59 -12.38
C GLY A 224 45.52 -4.97 -11.62
N MET A 225 46.16 -3.96 -12.24
CA MET A 225 47.21 -3.20 -11.57
C MET A 225 46.62 -2.27 -10.52
N PHE A 226 47.12 -2.41 -9.29
CA PHE A 226 46.79 -1.58 -8.15
C PHE A 226 48.08 -1.23 -7.41
N GLU A 227 48.37 0.06 -7.29
CA GLU A 227 49.60 0.60 -6.66
C GLU A 227 50.89 -0.06 -7.16
N GLY A 228 50.97 -0.32 -8.47
CA GLY A 228 52.15 -0.89 -9.11
C GLY A 228 52.30 -2.41 -8.98
N ARG A 229 51.29 -3.13 -8.47
CA ARG A 229 51.26 -4.60 -8.43
C ARG A 229 49.96 -5.14 -9.04
N GLU A 230 50.05 -6.28 -9.72
CA GLU A 230 48.85 -6.96 -10.22
C GLU A 230 48.20 -7.72 -9.07
N MET A 231 46.98 -7.35 -8.69
CA MET A 231 46.24 -7.93 -7.55
C MET A 231 44.80 -8.24 -7.94
N TRP A 232 44.15 -9.10 -7.16
CA TRP A 232 42.71 -9.27 -7.21
C TRP A 232 42.02 -8.23 -6.33
N LEU A 233 40.91 -7.71 -6.82
CA LEU A 233 39.93 -6.94 -6.06
C LEU A 233 38.59 -7.66 -6.14
N ALA A 234 37.89 -7.75 -5.00
CA ALA A 234 36.58 -8.36 -4.90
C ALA A 234 35.62 -7.48 -4.10
N VAL A 235 34.37 -7.41 -4.55
CA VAL A 235 33.28 -6.66 -3.95
C VAL A 235 32.07 -7.58 -3.81
N GLN A 236 31.51 -7.71 -2.60
CA GLN A 236 30.16 -8.22 -2.39
C GLN A 236 29.26 -7.06 -1.98
N VAL A 237 28.08 -6.98 -2.57
CA VAL A 237 27.02 -6.05 -2.15
C VAL A 237 25.80 -6.88 -1.77
N PHE A 238 25.35 -6.78 -0.52
CA PHE A 238 24.21 -7.52 0.01
C PHE A 238 22.95 -6.66 0.00
N GLY A 239 21.79 -7.28 -0.15
CA GLY A 239 20.50 -6.59 -0.16
C GLY A 239 19.42 -7.35 0.60
N HIS A 240 18.63 -6.61 1.39
CA HIS A 240 17.26 -6.96 1.72
C HIS A 240 16.35 -6.06 0.88
N PRO A 241 15.72 -6.59 -0.19
CA PRO A 241 14.93 -5.79 -1.11
C PRO A 241 13.74 -5.18 -0.37
N MET A 242 13.36 -3.98 -0.79
CA MET A 242 12.05 -3.46 -0.40
C MET A 242 10.97 -4.36 -1.02
N PRO A 243 9.93 -4.77 -0.28
CA PRO A 243 8.91 -5.66 -0.82
C PRO A 243 8.20 -4.99 -2.00
N VAL A 244 7.96 -5.75 -3.07
CA VAL A 244 7.12 -5.32 -4.18
C VAL A 244 5.67 -5.45 -3.74
N CYS A 245 5.11 -4.38 -3.19
CA CYS A 245 3.74 -4.38 -2.69
C CYS A 245 2.73 -3.96 -3.76
N PRO A 246 1.59 -4.65 -3.89
CA PRO A 246 0.55 -4.26 -4.83
C PRO A 246 -0.02 -2.91 -4.40
N LEU A 247 0.01 -1.93 -5.31
CA LEU A 247 -0.57 -0.60 -5.07
C LEU A 247 -2.11 -0.68 -5.16
N PRO A 248 -2.84 0.16 -4.40
CA PRO A 248 -4.28 0.30 -4.56
C PRO A 248 -4.68 0.69 -5.98
N SER A 249 -5.82 0.17 -6.43
CA SER A 249 -6.29 0.38 -7.80
C SER A 249 -6.66 1.84 -8.06
N GLU A 250 -5.90 2.52 -8.93
CA GLU A 250 -6.23 3.87 -9.40
C GLU A 250 -7.56 3.91 -10.16
N GLN A 251 -7.93 2.83 -10.86
CA GLN A 251 -9.22 2.73 -11.50
C GLN A 251 -10.36 2.73 -10.47
N THR A 252 -10.22 1.97 -9.38
CA THR A 252 -11.22 1.92 -8.31
C THR A 252 -11.39 3.31 -7.68
N LYS A 253 -10.28 4.02 -7.42
CA LYS A 253 -10.29 5.40 -6.91
C LYS A 253 -11.00 6.38 -7.86
N GLN A 254 -10.76 6.26 -9.16
CA GLN A 254 -11.43 7.08 -10.19
C GLN A 254 -12.93 6.78 -10.26
N ASN A 255 -13.32 5.51 -10.14
CA ASN A 255 -14.72 5.11 -10.14
C ASN A 255 -15.45 5.66 -8.89
N ILE A 256 -14.84 5.60 -7.71
CA ILE A 256 -15.38 6.21 -6.48
C ILE A 256 -15.60 7.71 -6.69
N THR A 257 -14.59 8.42 -7.22
CA THR A 257 -14.67 9.86 -7.48
C THR A 257 -15.79 10.18 -8.48
N THR A 258 -15.91 9.37 -9.53
CA THR A 258 -16.98 9.51 -10.54
C THR A 258 -18.35 9.33 -9.90
N ASN A 259 -18.55 8.26 -9.12
CA ASN A 259 -19.82 8.03 -8.45
C ASN A 259 -20.16 9.15 -7.46
N GLN A 260 -19.19 9.68 -6.72
CA GLN A 260 -19.40 10.81 -5.81
C GLN A 260 -19.91 12.05 -6.56
N ASN A 261 -19.35 12.34 -7.73
CA ASN A 261 -19.81 13.45 -8.57
C ASN A 261 -21.25 13.21 -9.07
N THR A 262 -21.56 11.99 -9.51
CA THR A 262 -22.90 11.63 -9.97
C THR A 262 -23.92 11.66 -8.83
N LEU A 263 -23.57 11.18 -7.63
CA LEU A 263 -24.43 11.26 -6.44
C LEU A 263 -24.79 12.72 -6.12
N LYS A 264 -23.82 13.65 -6.21
CA LYS A 264 -24.06 15.07 -6.02
C LYS A 264 -25.02 15.66 -7.06
N GLN A 265 -24.91 15.23 -8.32
CA GLN A 265 -25.81 15.64 -9.38
C GLN A 265 -27.23 15.10 -9.16
N LEU A 266 -27.36 13.81 -8.81
CA LEU A 266 -28.64 13.18 -8.50
C LEU A 266 -29.32 13.85 -7.29
N GLN A 267 -28.56 14.20 -6.26
CA GLN A 267 -29.07 14.93 -5.09
C GLN A 267 -29.64 16.30 -5.47
N THR A 268 -29.01 17.01 -6.41
CA THR A 268 -29.53 18.28 -6.93
C THR A 268 -30.84 18.07 -7.69
N GLN A 269 -30.90 17.06 -8.57
CA GLN A 269 -32.13 16.74 -9.31
C GLN A 269 -33.28 16.29 -8.40
N LEU A 270 -32.98 15.50 -7.36
CA LEU A 270 -33.96 15.10 -6.35
C LEU A 270 -34.53 16.32 -5.62
N THR A 271 -33.67 17.29 -5.28
CA THR A 271 -34.10 18.55 -4.64
C THR A 271 -35.03 19.34 -5.56
N ASP A 272 -34.66 19.51 -6.83
CA ASP A 272 -35.47 20.24 -7.81
C ASP A 272 -36.82 19.55 -8.06
N LYS A 273 -36.82 18.22 -8.19
CA LYS A 273 -38.04 17.42 -8.42
C LYS A 273 -38.96 17.41 -7.20
N LYS A 274 -38.39 17.40 -6.00
CA LYS A 274 -39.16 17.53 -4.77
C LYS A 274 -39.84 18.89 -4.69
N GLN A 275 -39.12 19.97 -5.01
CA GLN A 275 -39.69 21.32 -5.08
C GLN A 275 -40.80 21.43 -6.13
N GLU A 276 -40.63 20.80 -7.29
CA GLU A 276 -41.65 20.73 -8.34
C GLU A 276 -42.93 20.02 -7.85
N LEU A 277 -42.78 18.88 -7.16
CA LEU A 277 -43.91 18.16 -6.56
C LEU A 277 -44.62 18.96 -5.47
N ASP A 278 -43.87 19.67 -4.63
CA ASP A 278 -44.42 20.43 -3.52
C ASP A 278 -45.28 21.61 -3.98
N THR A 279 -44.89 22.21 -5.11
CA THR A 279 -45.53 23.41 -5.69
C THR A 279 -46.58 23.09 -6.75
N TYR A 280 -46.69 21.85 -7.23
CA TYR A 280 -47.63 21.46 -8.27
C TYR A 280 -49.04 21.24 -7.72
N GLU A 281 -50.03 21.88 -8.37
CA GLU A 281 -51.46 21.69 -8.10
C GLU A 281 -52.25 21.49 -9.42
N PRO A 282 -53.31 20.67 -9.44
CA PRO A 282 -53.79 19.87 -8.31
C PRO A 282 -52.90 18.66 -8.02
N LYS A 283 -52.76 18.27 -6.75
CA LYS A 283 -52.06 17.04 -6.32
C LYS A 283 -52.83 15.74 -6.60
N ASN A 284 -53.42 15.64 -7.78
CA ASN A 284 -54.16 14.47 -8.25
C ASN A 284 -54.08 14.32 -9.77
N GLY A 285 -54.57 13.19 -10.28
CA GLY A 285 -54.60 12.90 -11.71
C GLY A 285 -53.26 12.44 -12.31
N ASP A 286 -53.28 12.16 -13.61
CA ASP A 286 -52.21 11.44 -14.30
C ASP A 286 -50.88 12.21 -14.35
N ILE A 287 -50.94 13.55 -14.45
CA ILE A 287 -49.73 14.38 -14.53
C ILE A 287 -48.98 14.39 -13.20
N TYR A 288 -49.69 14.54 -12.07
CA TYR A 288 -49.06 14.48 -10.75
C TYR A 288 -48.43 13.10 -10.52
N LYS A 289 -49.14 12.02 -10.90
CA LYS A 289 -48.61 10.65 -10.83
C LYS A 289 -47.32 10.48 -11.63
N GLN A 290 -47.27 10.99 -12.86
CA GLN A 290 -46.04 10.95 -13.68
C GLN A 290 -44.85 11.67 -13.02
N LYS A 291 -45.09 12.79 -12.33
CA LYS A 291 -44.03 13.51 -11.60
C LYS A 291 -43.52 12.70 -10.39
N VAL A 292 -44.44 12.05 -9.66
CA VAL A 292 -44.08 11.16 -8.55
C VAL A 292 -43.28 9.96 -9.06
N ASP A 293 -43.70 9.36 -10.17
CA ASP A 293 -42.98 8.23 -10.79
C ASP A 293 -41.55 8.65 -11.20
N ALA A 294 -41.39 9.83 -11.82
CA ALA A 294 -40.08 10.37 -12.18
C ALA A 294 -39.17 10.63 -10.97
N TYR A 295 -39.73 11.14 -9.86
CA TYR A 295 -38.98 11.32 -8.61
C TYR A 295 -38.54 9.99 -8.00
N ASN A 296 -39.43 9.00 -7.98
CA ASN A 296 -39.14 7.66 -7.46
C ASN A 296 -38.05 6.94 -8.28
N VAL A 297 -37.99 7.15 -9.60
CA VAL A 297 -36.90 6.65 -10.44
C VAL A 297 -35.55 7.24 -10.02
N LEU A 298 -35.47 8.55 -9.80
CA LEU A 298 -34.23 9.20 -9.33
C LEU A 298 -33.79 8.69 -7.94
N ILE A 299 -34.73 8.41 -7.04
CA ILE A 299 -34.41 7.79 -5.74
C ILE A 299 -33.79 6.41 -5.94
N ALA A 300 -34.38 5.58 -6.82
CA ALA A 300 -33.89 4.25 -7.09
C ALA A 300 -32.46 4.29 -7.69
N GLU A 301 -32.20 5.20 -8.63
CA GLU A 301 -30.85 5.42 -9.20
C GLU A 301 -29.85 5.88 -8.14
N TYR A 302 -30.23 6.86 -7.29
CA TYR A 302 -29.39 7.37 -6.22
C TYR A 302 -29.00 6.27 -5.22
N ASN A 303 -29.98 5.50 -4.75
CA ASN A 303 -29.73 4.41 -3.81
C ASN A 303 -28.88 3.28 -4.41
N ALA A 304 -29.11 2.92 -5.67
CA ALA A 304 -28.29 1.93 -6.37
C ALA A 304 -26.83 2.40 -6.51
N LEU A 305 -26.63 3.69 -6.79
CA LEU A 305 -25.30 4.27 -6.91
C LEU A 305 -24.57 4.36 -5.56
N ILE A 306 -25.28 4.64 -4.47
CA ILE A 306 -24.72 4.54 -3.10
C ILE A 306 -24.18 3.13 -2.88
N GLY A 307 -25.00 2.09 -3.05
CA GLY A 307 -24.58 0.72 -2.81
C GLY A 307 -23.37 0.30 -3.65
N THR A 308 -23.32 0.73 -4.92
CA THR A 308 -22.16 0.50 -5.80
C THR A 308 -20.91 1.23 -5.30
N THR A 309 -21.07 2.46 -4.81
CA THR A 309 -19.96 3.27 -4.29
C THR A 309 -19.40 2.69 -3.00
N GLU A 310 -20.26 2.21 -2.11
CA GLU A 310 -19.85 1.53 -0.88
C GLU A 310 -19.02 0.27 -1.17
N GLN A 311 -19.43 -0.54 -2.16
CA GLN A 311 -18.65 -1.70 -2.60
C GLN A 311 -17.26 -1.30 -3.12
N LEU A 312 -17.17 -0.24 -3.93
CA LEU A 312 -15.89 0.24 -4.44
C LEU A 312 -15.00 0.78 -3.31
N VAL A 313 -15.55 1.52 -2.35
CA VAL A 313 -14.82 2.03 -1.18
C VAL A 313 -14.29 0.87 -0.34
N ASN A 314 -15.11 -0.15 -0.08
CA ASN A 314 -14.70 -1.34 0.66
C ASN A 314 -13.57 -2.08 -0.05
N GLN A 315 -13.66 -2.23 -1.38
CA GLN A 315 -12.58 -2.82 -2.17
C GLN A 315 -11.30 -1.99 -2.07
N TYR A 316 -11.38 -0.67 -2.20
CA TYR A 316 -10.21 0.21 -2.12
C TYR A 316 -9.55 0.16 -0.73
N ASN A 317 -10.35 0.07 0.34
CA ASN A 317 -9.83 -0.10 1.70
C ASN A 317 -9.12 -1.45 1.89
N VAL A 318 -9.63 -2.53 1.29
CA VAL A 318 -8.93 -3.82 1.25
C VAL A 318 -7.57 -3.67 0.56
N ASP A 319 -7.52 -3.02 -0.60
CA ASP A 319 -6.26 -2.82 -1.34
C ASP A 319 -5.24 -2.02 -0.51
N ILE A 320 -5.68 -0.96 0.18
CA ILE A 320 -4.84 -0.17 1.10
C ILE A 320 -4.29 -1.06 2.23
N ASN A 321 -5.14 -1.88 2.84
CA ASN A 321 -4.71 -2.76 3.92
C ASN A 321 -3.72 -3.82 3.44
N THR A 322 -3.91 -4.38 2.24
CA THR A 322 -2.97 -5.30 1.60
C THR A 322 -1.61 -4.63 1.38
N TYR A 323 -1.60 -3.41 0.85
CA TYR A 323 -0.36 -2.64 0.66
C TYR A 323 0.34 -2.36 1.99
N ASN A 324 -0.39 -1.82 2.98
CA ASN A 324 0.16 -1.47 4.29
C ASN A 324 0.74 -2.70 5.01
N THR A 325 0.04 -3.84 4.93
CA THR A 325 0.51 -5.11 5.50
C THR A 325 1.78 -5.61 4.81
N CYS A 326 1.85 -5.48 3.49
CA CYS A 326 3.03 -5.88 2.72
C CYS A 326 4.27 -5.05 3.10
N ILE A 327 4.14 -3.72 3.20
CA ILE A 327 5.24 -2.83 3.59
C ILE A 327 5.70 -3.08 5.03
N ALA A 328 4.76 -3.38 5.94
CA ALA A 328 5.06 -3.68 7.33
C ALA A 328 5.82 -5.01 7.51
N ASN A 329 5.48 -6.04 6.72
CA ASN A 329 5.96 -7.40 6.94
C ASN A 329 7.16 -7.84 6.08
N GLY A 330 7.40 -7.21 4.93
CA GLY A 330 8.55 -7.57 4.08
C GLY A 330 9.67 -6.59 4.26
#